data_AF-A0A662BW56-F1
#
_entry.id   AF-A0A662BW56-F1
#
_cell.length_a   1.000
_cell.length_b   1.000
_cell.length_c   1.000
_cell.angle_alpha   90.00
_cell.angle_beta   90.00
_cell.angle_gamma   90.00
#
_symmetry.space_group_name_H-M   'P 1'
#
loop_
_entity.id
_entity.type
_entity.pdbx_description
1 polymer ?
#
loop_
_entity_poly.entity_id
_entity_poly.type
_entity_poly.pdbx_seq_one_letter_code
_entity_poly.pdbx_strand_id
1 'polypeptide(L)'
;MHQILVTIHVWTSILFSFIAVILFLYLIKGILLKQEFTKTHIYLENSFISLLYLGLVLGIILYFFIEPDENIGQLSMEQAQEAMSSRFWAIEHFSVMLFALMLAQIGKVFTIKAINSANKFKYALFYYGLATAITFISTGFYLYYKV
;
A
#
# COMPACT_ATOMS: atom_id res chain seq x y z
N MET A 1 -18.93 -6.46 13.42
CA MET A 1 -18.62 -5.48 12.35
C MET A 1 -17.11 -5.36 12.09
N HIS A 2 -16.27 -5.33 13.13
CA HIS A 2 -14.80 -5.32 13.01
C HIS A 2 -14.22 -6.42 12.09
N GLN A 3 -14.61 -7.69 12.26
CA GLN A 3 -14.11 -8.80 11.40
C GLN A 3 -14.40 -8.60 9.90
N ILE A 4 -15.55 -8.00 9.55
CA ILE A 4 -15.90 -7.73 8.16
C ILE A 4 -14.96 -6.67 7.57
N LEU A 5 -14.71 -5.60 8.32
CA LEU A 5 -13.78 -4.53 7.91
C LEU A 5 -12.36 -5.07 7.71
N VAL A 6 -11.88 -5.91 8.64
CA VAL A 6 -10.56 -6.54 8.52
C VAL A 6 -10.50 -7.43 7.29
N THR A 7 -11.54 -8.22 7.04
CA THR A 7 -11.62 -9.09 5.86
C THR A 7 -11.55 -8.28 4.58
N ILE A 8 -12.36 -7.22 4.46
CA ILE A 8 -12.36 -6.33 3.29
C ILE A 8 -10.98 -5.68 3.09
N HIS A 9 -10.33 -5.24 4.17
CA HIS A 9 -9.01 -4.63 4.10
C HIS A 9 -7.95 -5.63 3.62
N VAL A 10 -7.96 -6.87 4.11
CA VAL A 10 -7.05 -7.93 3.65
C VAL A 10 -7.26 -8.25 2.17
N TRP A 11 -8.51 -8.39 1.73
CA TRP A 11 -8.81 -8.62 0.31
C TRP A 11 -8.38 -7.45 -0.58
N THR A 12 -8.52 -6.21 -0.09
CA THR A 12 -8.01 -5.01 -0.76
C THR A 12 -6.49 -5.07 -0.92
N SER A 13 -5.77 -5.45 0.14
CA SER A 13 -4.31 -5.56 0.13
C SER A 13 -3.82 -6.67 -0.80
N ILE A 14 -4.54 -7.80 -0.88
CA ILE A 14 -4.28 -8.87 -1.85
C ILE A 14 -4.46 -8.33 -3.28
N LEU A 15 -5.60 -7.68 -3.56
CA LEU A 15 -5.88 -7.10 -4.87
C LEU A 15 -4.86 -6.04 -5.28
N PHE A 16 -4.46 -5.17 -4.34
CA PHE A 16 -3.38 -4.21 -4.51
C PHE A 16 -2.08 -4.90 -4.90
N SER A 17 -1.70 -5.96 -4.19
CA SER A 17 -0.46 -6.72 -4.45
C SER A 17 -0.46 -7.34 -5.85
N PHE A 18 -1.60 -7.90 -6.29
CA PHE A 18 -1.75 -8.40 -7.66
C PHE A 18 -1.57 -7.29 -8.70
N ILE A 19 -2.23 -6.15 -8.53
CA ILE A 19 -2.10 -5.01 -9.46
C ILE A 19 -0.67 -4.45 -9.46
N ALA A 20 -0.01 -4.38 -8.31
CA ALA A 20 1.38 -3.93 -8.20
C ALA A 20 2.33 -4.82 -9.01
N VAL A 21 2.19 -6.14 -8.90
CA VAL A 21 2.99 -7.11 -9.66
C VAL A 21 2.69 -7.00 -11.16
N ILE A 22 1.42 -6.94 -11.55
CA ILE A 22 1.03 -6.80 -12.97
C ILE A 22 1.59 -5.50 -13.56
N LEU A 23 1.43 -4.38 -12.86
CA LEU A 23 1.96 -3.10 -13.28
C LEU A 23 3.49 -3.18 -13.44
N PHE A 24 4.20 -3.73 -12.47
CA PHE A 24 5.66 -3.90 -12.53
C PHE A 24 6.09 -4.71 -13.77
N LEU A 25 5.46 -5.86 -14.02
CA LEU A 25 5.77 -6.70 -15.18
C LEU A 25 5.50 -5.98 -16.51
N TYR A 26 4.39 -5.24 -16.61
CA TYR A 26 4.05 -4.47 -17.80
C TYR A 26 5.03 -3.31 -18.03
N LEU A 27 5.50 -2.65 -16.98
CA LEU A 27 6.47 -1.57 -17.07
C LEU A 27 7.84 -2.11 -17.53
N ILE A 28 8.31 -3.21 -16.96
CA ILE A 28 9.57 -3.87 -17.38
C ILE A 28 9.48 -4.32 -18.84
N LYS A 29 8.38 -4.98 -19.22
CA LYS A 29 8.13 -5.37 -20.61
C LYS A 29 8.14 -4.16 -21.55
N GLY A 30 7.50 -3.06 -21.16
CA GLY A 30 7.45 -1.83 -21.94
C GLY A 30 8.82 -1.22 -22.17
N ILE A 31 9.71 -1.25 -21.17
CA ILE A 31 11.10 -0.79 -21.28
C ILE A 31 11.92 -1.70 -22.21
N LEU A 32 11.86 -3.02 -21.99
CA LEU A 32 12.65 -3.99 -22.74
C LEU A 32 12.27 -4.02 -24.22
N LEU A 33 10.97 -3.97 -24.52
CA LEU A 33 10.43 -4.01 -25.88
C LEU A 33 10.31 -2.61 -26.50
N LYS A 34 10.76 -1.55 -25.82
CA LYS A 34 10.66 -0.14 -26.26
C LYS A 34 9.25 0.23 -26.75
N GLN A 35 8.23 -0.19 -26.00
CA GLN A 35 6.83 0.04 -26.37
C GLN A 35 6.44 1.51 -26.18
N GLU A 36 5.36 1.89 -26.83
CA GLU A 36 4.69 3.16 -26.56
C GLU A 36 3.86 3.08 -25.27
N PHE A 37 3.76 4.20 -24.55
CA PHE A 37 2.97 4.24 -23.32
C PHE A 37 1.47 4.32 -23.65
N THR A 38 0.84 3.15 -23.71
CA THR A 38 -0.58 2.96 -24.04
C THR A 38 -1.54 3.28 -22.88
N LYS A 39 -2.84 3.32 -23.21
CA LYS A 39 -3.93 3.47 -22.23
C LYS A 39 -3.96 2.37 -21.17
N THR A 40 -3.54 1.16 -21.51
CA THR A 40 -3.49 0.03 -20.54
C THR A 40 -2.60 0.35 -19.35
N HIS A 41 -1.45 0.99 -19.57
CA HIS A 41 -0.57 1.41 -18.48
C HIS A 41 -1.22 2.50 -17.63
N ILE A 42 -1.90 3.47 -18.25
CA ILE A 42 -2.62 4.52 -17.53
C ILE A 42 -3.72 3.93 -16.63
N TYR A 43 -4.46 2.93 -17.12
CA TYR A 43 -5.46 2.23 -16.32
C TYR A 43 -4.82 1.48 -15.15
N LEU A 44 -3.72 0.76 -15.37
CA LEU A 44 -3.00 0.07 -14.29
C LEU A 44 -2.45 1.04 -13.23
N GLU A 45 -1.87 2.18 -13.63
CA GLU A 45 -1.43 3.24 -12.70
C GLU A 45 -2.60 3.76 -11.86
N ASN A 46 -3.73 4.03 -12.50
CA ASN A 46 -4.92 4.55 -11.82
C ASN A 46 -5.49 3.50 -10.86
N SER A 47 -5.55 2.23 -11.27
CA SER A 47 -5.98 1.14 -10.40
C SER A 47 -5.06 0.97 -9.18
N PHE A 48 -3.74 1.07 -9.38
CA PHE A 48 -2.76 1.03 -8.29
C PHE A 48 -3.01 2.14 -7.26
N ILE A 49 -3.15 3.38 -7.72
CA ILE A 49 -3.39 4.55 -6.84
C ILE A 49 -4.74 4.43 -6.13
N SER A 50 -5.80 4.05 -6.84
CA SER A 50 -7.15 3.88 -6.26
C SER A 50 -7.17 2.81 -5.17
N LEU A 51 -6.48 1.69 -5.38
CA LEU A 51 -6.37 0.62 -4.37
C LEU A 51 -5.55 1.07 -3.15
N LEU A 52 -4.49 1.85 -3.37
CA LEU A 52 -3.72 2.48 -2.27
C LEU A 52 -4.60 3.42 -1.43
N TYR A 53 -5.42 4.27 -2.05
CA TYR A 53 -6.40 5.09 -1.35
C TYR A 53 -7.40 4.25 -0.56
N LEU A 54 -7.97 3.23 -1.20
CA LEU A 54 -8.97 2.36 -0.58
C LEU A 54 -8.36 1.64 0.63
N GLY A 55 -7.16 1.09 0.47
CA GLY A 55 -6.40 0.45 1.55
C GLY A 55 -6.12 1.41 2.70
N LEU A 56 -5.66 2.64 2.41
CA LEU A 56 -5.39 3.66 3.43
C LEU A 56 -6.66 4.05 4.20
N VAL A 57 -7.77 4.32 3.50
CA VAL A 57 -9.05 4.69 4.13
C VAL A 57 -9.57 3.55 5.01
N LEU A 58 -9.54 2.31 4.52
CA LEU A 58 -9.92 1.15 5.32
C LEU A 58 -9.00 0.97 6.54
N GLY A 59 -7.70 1.21 6.39
CA GLY A 59 -6.74 1.15 7.49
C GLY A 59 -7.03 2.20 8.58
N ILE A 60 -7.36 3.43 8.18
CA ILE A 60 -7.79 4.49 9.11
C ILE A 60 -9.06 4.08 9.85
N ILE A 61 -10.06 3.57 9.12
CA ILE A 61 -11.31 3.10 9.73
C ILE A 61 -10.98 2.02 10.76
N LEU A 62 -10.18 1.01 10.38
CA LEU A 62 -9.77 -0.06 11.28
C LEU A 62 -9.07 0.45 12.54
N TYR A 63 -8.19 1.45 12.42
CA TYR A 63 -7.52 2.05 13.57
C TYR A 63 -8.50 2.61 14.61
N PHE A 64 -9.57 3.27 14.18
CA PHE A 64 -10.61 3.78 15.09
C PHE A 64 -11.51 2.68 15.69
N PHE A 65 -11.57 1.51 15.05
CA PHE A 65 -12.31 0.34 15.54
C PHE A 65 -11.43 -0.64 16.35
N ILE A 66 -10.14 -0.35 16.53
CA ILE A 66 -9.34 -1.04 17.56
C ILE A 66 -9.92 -0.60 18.90
N GLU A 67 -10.73 -1.46 19.51
CA GLU A 67 -11.40 -1.21 20.78
C GLU A 67 -10.38 -0.62 21.78
N PRO A 68 -10.69 0.54 22.41
CA PRO A 68 -10.04 0.89 23.66
C PRO A 68 -10.37 -0.26 24.61
N ASP A 69 -9.35 -1.01 25.03
CA ASP A 69 -9.57 -2.12 25.93
C ASP A 69 -10.16 -1.56 27.22
N GLU A 70 -11.48 -1.64 27.40
CA GLU A 70 -12.18 -0.98 28.51
C GLU A 70 -11.75 -1.59 29.87
N ASN A 71 -10.96 -2.67 29.82
CA ASN A 71 -10.40 -3.40 30.95
C ASN A 71 -8.85 -3.34 31.00
N ILE A 72 -8.17 -2.26 30.56
CA ILE A 72 -6.69 -2.14 30.70
C ILE A 72 -6.21 -2.43 32.13
N GLY A 73 -7.02 -2.11 33.15
CA GLY A 73 -6.72 -2.41 34.56
C GLY A 73 -6.83 -3.88 34.96
N GLN A 74 -7.37 -4.75 34.11
CA GLN A 74 -7.52 -6.20 34.34
C GLN A 74 -6.69 -7.05 33.36
N LEU A 75 -6.02 -6.42 32.39
CA LEU A 75 -5.14 -7.12 31.46
C LEU A 75 -3.90 -7.66 32.19
N SER A 76 -3.47 -8.86 31.81
CA SER A 76 -2.13 -9.30 32.18
C SER A 76 -1.08 -8.37 31.55
N MET A 77 0.12 -8.31 32.13
CA MET A 77 1.23 -7.53 31.57
C MET A 77 1.49 -7.89 30.09
N GLU A 78 1.28 -9.16 29.74
CA GLU A 78 1.45 -9.69 28.39
C GLU A 78 0.37 -9.15 27.42
N GLN A 79 -0.89 -9.13 27.82
CA GLN A 79 -2.00 -8.59 27.02
C GLN A 79 -1.88 -7.07 26.82
N ALA A 80 -1.45 -6.35 27.86
CA ALA A 80 -1.20 -4.91 27.77
C ALA A 80 -0.05 -4.58 26.78
N GLN A 81 0.99 -5.41 26.75
CA GLN A 81 2.11 -5.25 25.83
C GLN A 81 1.71 -5.54 24.38
N GLU A 82 0.90 -6.57 24.13
CA GLU A 82 0.38 -6.90 22.79
C GLU A 82 -0.53 -5.78 22.24
N ALA A 83 -1.41 -5.24 23.07
CA ALA A 83 -2.26 -4.10 22.72
C ALA A 83 -1.45 -2.84 22.38
N MET A 84 -0.35 -2.59 23.10
CA MET A 84 0.55 -1.45 22.82
C MET A 84 1.33 -1.66 21.52
N SER A 85 1.87 -2.87 21.31
CA SER A 85 2.62 -3.24 20.11
C SER A 85 1.77 -3.14 18.83
N SER A 86 0.54 -3.64 18.87
CA SER A 86 -0.39 -3.59 17.73
C SER A 86 -0.77 -2.15 17.34
N ARG A 87 -1.00 -1.27 18.32
CA ARG A 87 -1.26 0.16 18.07
C ARG A 87 -0.06 0.88 17.48
N PHE A 88 1.13 0.61 18.00
CA PHE A 88 2.37 1.17 17.47
C PHE A 88 2.58 0.77 16.01
N TRP A 89 2.45 -0.52 15.70
CA TRP A 89 2.52 -1.01 14.33
C TRP A 89 1.48 -0.37 13.42
N ALA A 90 0.23 -0.19 13.88
CA ALA A 90 -0.81 0.44 13.08
C ALA A 90 -0.44 1.88 12.68
N ILE A 91 0.19 2.65 13.57
CA ILE A 91 0.65 4.03 13.29
C ILE A 91 1.83 4.03 12.32
N GLU A 92 2.80 3.13 12.49
CA GLU A 92 3.93 3.00 11.57
C GLU A 92 3.46 2.59 10.18
N HIS A 93 2.60 1.57 10.10
CA HIS A 93 2.03 1.09 8.86
C HIS A 93 1.23 2.18 8.13
N PHE A 94 0.38 2.91 8.86
CA PHE A 94 -0.34 4.06 8.33
C PHE A 94 0.60 5.11 7.74
N SER A 95 1.67 5.45 8.48
CA SER A 95 2.64 6.46 8.06
C SER A 95 3.36 6.07 6.76
N VAL A 96 3.75 4.79 6.64
CA VAL A 96 4.37 4.25 5.42
C VAL A 96 3.38 4.25 4.25
N MET A 97 2.13 3.86 4.49
CA MET A 97 1.09 3.85 3.45
C MET A 97 0.78 5.26 2.92
N LEU A 98 0.74 6.26 3.81
CA LEU A 98 0.59 7.66 3.41
C LEU A 98 1.76 8.13 2.54
N PHE A 99 2.99 7.78 2.92
CA PHE A 99 4.18 8.10 2.13
C PHE A 99 4.18 7.40 0.77
N ALA A 100 3.78 6.12 0.70
CA ALA A 100 3.61 5.37 -0.54
C ALA A 100 2.58 6.01 -1.47
N LEU A 101 1.47 6.46 -0.92
CA LEU A 101 0.45 7.18 -1.68
C LEU A 101 0.98 8.50 -2.24
N MET A 102 1.73 9.28 -1.46
CA MET A 102 2.36 10.52 -1.95
C MET A 102 3.34 10.23 -3.09
N LEU A 103 4.18 9.20 -2.97
CA LEU A 103 5.08 8.78 -4.04
C LEU A 103 4.33 8.37 -5.31
N ALA A 104 3.22 7.64 -5.17
CA ALA A 104 2.40 7.21 -6.30
C ALA A 104 1.74 8.42 -7.02
N GLN A 105 1.30 9.43 -6.26
CA GLN A 105 0.78 10.69 -6.81
C GLN A 105 1.85 11.47 -7.56
N ILE A 106 3.04 11.60 -6.98
CA ILE A 106 4.18 12.25 -7.63
C ILE A 106 4.52 11.50 -8.93
N GLY A 107 4.58 10.18 -8.88
CA GLY A 107 4.76 9.33 -10.06
C GLY A 107 3.75 9.62 -11.16
N LYS A 108 2.47 9.73 -10.80
CA LYS A 108 1.40 10.06 -11.75
C LYS A 108 1.61 11.42 -12.43
N VAL A 109 2.01 12.43 -11.66
CA VAL A 109 2.29 13.76 -12.21
C VAL A 109 3.44 13.70 -13.22
N PHE A 110 4.51 12.96 -12.91
CA PHE A 110 5.64 12.80 -13.83
C PHE A 110 5.29 12.01 -15.09
N THR A 111 4.47 10.96 -14.99
CA THR A 111 4.06 10.15 -16.16
C THR A 111 3.12 10.92 -17.08
N ILE A 112 2.26 11.79 -16.53
CA ILE A 112 1.42 12.70 -17.31
C ILE A 112 2.26 13.78 -18.01
N LYS A 113 3.23 14.38 -17.31
CA LYS A 113 4.05 15.49 -17.84
C LYS A 113 5.13 15.04 -18.83
N ALA A 114 5.55 13.78 -18.80
CA ALA A 114 6.57 13.28 -19.69
C ALA A 114 6.08 13.22 -21.15
N ILE A 115 6.89 13.72 -22.09
CA ILE A 115 6.57 13.70 -23.53
C ILE A 115 6.88 12.32 -24.11
N ASN A 116 8.06 11.78 -23.81
CA ASN A 116 8.56 10.53 -24.39
C ASN A 116 8.10 9.31 -23.58
N SER A 117 7.61 8.27 -24.27
CA SER A 117 7.19 7.00 -23.66
C SER A 117 8.29 6.35 -22.80
N ALA A 118 9.55 6.40 -23.23
CA ALA A 118 10.67 5.88 -22.44
C ALA A 118 10.81 6.55 -21.05
N ASN A 119 10.57 7.86 -20.96
CA ASN A 119 10.62 8.56 -19.69
C ASN A 119 9.41 8.23 -18.80
N LYS A 120 8.23 8.05 -19.41
CA LYS A 120 7.03 7.60 -18.69
C LYS A 120 7.27 6.25 -18.01
N PHE A 121 7.83 5.27 -18.73
CA PHE A 121 8.15 3.98 -18.14
C PHE A 121 9.18 4.07 -17.01
N LYS A 122 10.23 4.89 -17.15
CA LYS A 122 11.24 5.09 -16.10
C LYS A 122 10.63 5.70 -14.84
N TYR A 123 9.83 6.77 -14.99
CA TYR A 123 9.15 7.40 -13.85
C TYR A 123 8.15 6.45 -13.20
N ALA A 124 7.31 5.78 -13.99
CA ALA A 124 6.35 4.81 -13.48
C ALA A 124 7.07 3.69 -12.70
N LEU A 125 8.13 3.09 -13.27
CA LEU A 125 8.86 2.01 -12.61
C LEU A 125 9.50 2.48 -11.30
N PHE A 126 10.10 3.66 -11.29
CA PHE A 126 10.74 4.21 -10.10
C PHE A 126 9.72 4.50 -8.99
N TYR A 127 8.68 5.30 -9.28
CA TYR A 127 7.74 5.75 -8.26
C TYR A 127 6.81 4.63 -7.79
N TYR A 128 6.20 3.86 -8.70
CA TYR A 128 5.30 2.76 -8.31
C TYR A 128 6.08 1.56 -7.76
N GLY A 129 7.30 1.31 -8.25
CA GLY A 129 8.19 0.31 -7.68
C GLY A 129 8.60 0.64 -6.26
N LEU A 130 9.01 1.89 -6.01
CA LEU A 130 9.37 2.35 -4.65
C LEU A 130 8.17 2.29 -3.71
N ALA A 131 7.00 2.79 -4.14
CA ALA A 131 5.76 2.71 -3.37
C ALA A 131 5.40 1.25 -3.02
N THR A 132 5.52 0.33 -3.97
CA THR A 132 5.27 -1.10 -3.73
C THR A 132 6.27 -1.67 -2.71
N ALA A 133 7.56 -1.38 -2.87
CA ALA A 133 8.61 -1.89 -2.00
C ALA A 133 8.39 -1.47 -0.53
N ILE A 134 8.14 -0.18 -0.27
CA ILE A 134 7.93 0.30 1.10
C ILE A 134 6.64 -0.25 1.71
N THR A 135 5.56 -0.39 0.93
CA THR A 135 4.32 -1.02 1.41
C THR A 135 4.55 -2.48 1.79
N PHE A 136 5.29 -3.23 0.98
CA PHE A 136 5.57 -4.64 1.26
C PHE A 136 6.51 -4.81 2.47
N ILE A 137 7.49 -3.93 2.64
CA ILE A 137 8.36 -3.92 3.83
C ILE A 137 7.51 -3.68 5.09
N SER A 138 6.63 -2.68 5.07
CA SER A 138 5.77 -2.37 6.22
C SER A 138 4.83 -3.52 6.58
N THR A 139 4.21 -4.16 5.59
CA THR A 139 3.35 -5.33 5.81
C THR A 139 4.15 -6.57 6.23
N GLY A 140 5.36 -6.76 5.69
CA GLY A 140 6.24 -7.87 6.05
C GLY A 140 6.77 -7.76 7.48
N PHE A 141 7.02 -6.56 7.97
CA PHE A 141 7.45 -6.30 9.36
C PHE A 141 6.41 -6.80 10.38
N TYR A 142 5.12 -6.69 10.05
CA TYR A 142 4.03 -7.24 10.88
C TYR A 142 4.13 -8.76 11.06
N LEU A 143 4.47 -9.49 9.99
CA LEU A 143 4.58 -10.95 10.03
C LEU A 143 5.77 -11.40 10.88
N TYR A 144 6.84 -10.62 10.94
CA TYR A 144 8.02 -10.93 11.74
C TYR A 144 7.80 -10.71 13.24
N TYR A 145 7.05 -9.68 13.63
CA TYR A 145 6.77 -9.38 15.05
C TYR A 145 5.73 -10.27 15.71
N LYS A 146 5.00 -11.08 14.92
CA LYS A 146 3.96 -12.00 15.41
C LYS A 146 4.47 -13.44 15.60
N VAL A 147 5.73 -13.71 15.27
CA VAL A 147 6.44 -14.99 15.48
C VAL A 147 7.33 -14.86 16.71
#